data_AF-A0A2X1SQ36-F1
#
_entry.id   AF-A0A2X1SQ36-F1
#
_cell.length_a   1.000
_cell.length_b   1.000
_cell.length_c   1.000
_cell.angle_alpha   90.00
_cell.angle_beta   90.00
_cell.angle_gamma   90.00
#
_symmetry.space_group_name_H-M   'P 1'
#
loop_
_entity.id
_entity.type
_entity.pdbx_description
1 polymer ?
#
loop_
_entity_poly.entity_id
_entity_poly.type
_entity_poly.pdbx_seq_one_letter_code
_entity_poly.pdbx_strand_id
1 'polypeptide(L)'
;MFIKVLGSAAGGGFPQWNCNCANCQGLRDGTIQAAPRTQSSIIVSDNGKEWVLCNASPDISQQIAHTPELNKAGVLARNAYRRHYSHRQPDRPHHRVAEPAGRLPTSGLVHPGGS
;
A
#
# COMPACT_ATOMS: atom_id res chain seq x y z
N MET A 1 7.82 -20.64 -19.71
CA MET A 1 7.09 -19.72 -18.80
C MET A 1 7.33 -20.17 -17.37
N PHE A 2 7.89 -19.28 -16.55
CA PHE A 2 8.19 -19.47 -15.13
C PHE A 2 7.27 -18.59 -14.30
N ILE A 3 6.74 -19.14 -13.20
CA ILE A 3 5.93 -18.41 -12.24
C ILE A 3 6.48 -18.76 -10.85
N LYS A 4 6.72 -17.75 -10.01
CA LYS A 4 7.04 -17.94 -8.60
C LYS A 4 6.10 -17.16 -7.71
N VAL A 5 5.66 -17.81 -6.64
CA VAL A 5 4.85 -17.18 -5.59
C VAL A 5 5.79 -16.54 -4.58
N LEU A 6 5.68 -15.22 -4.43
CA LEU A 6 6.41 -14.47 -3.41
C LEU A 6 5.60 -14.39 -2.11
N GLY A 7 4.29 -14.27 -2.22
CA GLY A 7 3.35 -14.28 -1.12
C GLY A 7 1.97 -14.76 -1.56
N SER A 8 1.21 -15.32 -0.62
CA SER A 8 -0.04 -16.04 -0.91
C SER A 8 -1.18 -15.72 0.06
N ALA A 9 -0.95 -14.89 1.08
CA ALA A 9 -2.01 -14.40 1.94
C ALA A 9 -2.74 -13.23 1.29
N ALA A 10 -3.99 -12.99 1.71
CA ALA A 10 -4.68 -11.73 1.42
C ALA A 10 -4.02 -10.55 2.14
N GLY A 11 -4.60 -9.35 2.01
CA GLY A 11 -4.16 -8.17 2.74
C GLY A 11 -4.05 -8.44 4.25
N GLY A 12 -2.95 -8.01 4.86
CA GLY A 12 -2.65 -8.25 6.29
C GLY A 12 -1.76 -9.46 6.57
N GLY A 13 -1.57 -10.38 5.62
CA GLY A 13 -0.70 -11.56 5.81
C GLY A 13 -1.36 -12.67 6.64
N PHE A 14 -0.60 -13.73 6.92
CA PHE A 14 -1.01 -14.80 7.82
C PHE A 14 0.19 -15.22 8.70
N PRO A 15 0.13 -15.08 10.03
CA PRO A 15 -0.95 -14.47 10.79
C PRO A 15 -1.00 -12.96 10.56
N GLN A 16 -2.19 -12.37 10.50
CA GLN A 16 -2.32 -10.91 10.44
C GLN A 16 -1.98 -10.31 11.82
N TRP A 17 -1.21 -9.23 11.84
CA TRP A 17 -0.61 -8.66 13.06
C TRP A 17 -1.61 -8.40 14.21
N ASN A 18 -2.83 -7.98 13.89
CA ASN A 18 -3.89 -7.64 14.86
C ASN A 18 -5.07 -8.62 14.87
N CYS A 19 -4.95 -9.80 14.25
CA CYS A 19 -6.04 -10.77 14.17
C CYS A 19 -5.87 -11.91 15.18
N ASN A 20 -6.90 -12.21 15.97
CA ASN A 20 -6.92 -13.33 16.94
C ASN A 20 -8.00 -14.37 16.60
N CYS A 21 -8.37 -14.51 15.31
CA CYS A 21 -9.23 -15.61 14.90
C CYS A 21 -8.55 -16.96 15.14
N ALA A 22 -9.32 -18.06 15.16
CA ALA A 22 -8.83 -19.41 15.43
C ALA A 22 -7.59 -19.79 14.58
N ASN A 23 -7.53 -19.37 13.31
CA ASN A 23 -6.37 -19.65 12.46
C ASN A 23 -5.12 -18.85 12.85
N CYS A 24 -5.25 -17.54 13.09
CA CYS A 24 -4.09 -16.71 13.46
C CYS A 24 -3.58 -17.05 14.85
N GLN A 25 -4.49 -17.24 15.81
CA GLN A 25 -4.16 -17.65 17.16
C GLN A 25 -3.55 -19.06 17.17
N GLY A 26 -4.18 -20.01 16.47
CA GLY A 26 -3.69 -21.37 16.41
C GLY A 26 -2.31 -21.50 15.75
N LEU A 27 -2.01 -20.67 14.74
CA LEU A 27 -0.66 -20.62 14.18
C LEU A 27 0.37 -20.06 15.17
N ARG A 28 0.02 -18.99 15.91
CA ARG A 28 0.90 -18.43 16.95
C ARG A 28 1.15 -19.41 18.08
N ASP A 29 0.13 -20.14 18.49
CA ASP A 29 0.19 -21.12 19.58
C ASP A 29 0.75 -22.48 19.14
N GLY A 30 0.99 -22.67 17.83
CA GLY A 30 1.46 -23.95 17.28
C GLY A 30 0.42 -25.08 17.37
N THR A 31 -0.86 -24.76 17.50
CA THR A 31 -1.95 -25.74 17.67
C THR A 31 -2.58 -26.20 16.36
N ILE A 32 -2.22 -25.58 15.23
CA ILE A 32 -2.66 -25.97 13.89
C ILE A 32 -1.46 -26.26 12.98
N GLN A 33 -1.68 -27.16 12.02
CA GLN A 33 -0.71 -27.44 10.95
C GLN A 33 -0.83 -26.40 9.83
N ALA A 34 -0.17 -25.25 10.00
CA ALA A 34 -0.15 -24.18 9.02
C ALA A 34 1.21 -23.47 8.99
N ALA A 35 1.45 -22.68 7.93
CA ALA A 35 2.69 -21.93 7.74
C ALA A 35 2.40 -20.42 7.57
N PRO A 36 3.24 -19.53 8.12
CA PRO A 36 3.14 -18.09 7.88
C PRO A 36 3.23 -17.75 6.39
N ARG A 37 2.54 -16.69 5.96
CA ARG A 37 2.49 -16.21 4.58
C ARG A 37 2.49 -14.69 4.54
N THR A 38 3.32 -14.15 3.66
CA THR A 38 3.29 -12.74 3.24
C THR A 38 2.13 -12.49 2.27
N GLN A 39 1.78 -11.22 2.08
CA GLN A 39 0.69 -10.78 1.20
C GLN A 39 0.93 -11.13 -0.26
N SER A 40 -0.18 -11.33 -0.99
CA SER A 40 -0.22 -11.84 -2.36
C SER A 40 0.72 -11.09 -3.31
N SER A 41 1.67 -11.81 -3.87
CA SER A 41 2.59 -11.31 -4.90
C SER A 41 3.18 -12.48 -5.68
N ILE A 42 3.37 -12.32 -6.98
CA ILE A 42 4.03 -13.31 -7.84
C ILE A 42 5.03 -12.63 -8.77
N ILE A 43 6.00 -13.39 -9.25
CA ILE A 43 6.84 -13.00 -10.38
C ILE A 43 6.68 -13.99 -11.54
N VAL A 44 6.72 -13.46 -12.75
CA VAL A 44 6.59 -14.24 -13.99
C VAL A 44 7.76 -13.92 -14.91
N SER A 45 8.27 -14.94 -15.60
CA SER A 45 9.34 -14.79 -16.57
C SER A 45 9.12 -15.73 -17.76
N ASP A 46 9.50 -15.30 -18.95
CA ASP A 46 9.56 -16.15 -20.15
C ASP A 46 10.91 -16.89 -20.26
N ASN A 47 11.99 -16.32 -19.71
CA ASN A 47 13.37 -16.73 -19.91
C ASN A 47 14.14 -17.08 -18.62
N GLY A 48 13.53 -16.90 -17.45
CA GLY A 48 14.13 -17.17 -16.13
C GLY A 48 15.18 -16.14 -15.66
N LYS A 49 15.39 -15.05 -16.43
CA LYS A 49 16.37 -13.99 -16.17
C LYS A 49 15.69 -12.64 -15.90
N GLU A 50 14.69 -12.31 -16.70
CA GLU A 50 13.92 -11.07 -16.59
C GLU A 50 12.54 -11.38 -16.00
N TRP A 51 12.15 -10.63 -14.97
CA TRP A 51 10.97 -10.97 -14.17
C TRP A 51 10.00 -9.79 -14.10
N VAL A 52 8.73 -10.05 -14.40
CA VAL A 52 7.64 -9.11 -14.16
C VAL A 52 7.07 -9.37 -12.77
N LEU A 53 6.96 -8.32 -11.94
CA LEU A 53 6.35 -8.39 -10.62
C LEU A 53 4.86 -8.06 -10.70
N CYS A 54 4.03 -8.97 -10.26
CA CYS A 54 2.59 -8.77 -10.13
C CYS A 54 2.26 -8.50 -8.66
N ASN A 55 1.81 -7.28 -8.39
CA ASN A 55 1.55 -6.73 -7.05
C ASN A 55 2.81 -6.58 -6.19
N ALA A 56 3.30 -5.35 -6.01
CA ALA A 56 4.22 -5.04 -4.92
C ALA A 56 3.45 -4.95 -3.61
N SER A 57 3.51 -6.01 -2.83
CA SER A 57 2.91 -6.05 -1.50
C SER A 57 3.73 -5.21 -0.50
N PRO A 58 3.17 -4.85 0.68
CA PRO A 58 3.96 -4.25 1.76
C PRO A 58 5.15 -5.11 2.22
N ASP A 59 5.11 -6.42 1.95
CA ASP A 59 6.15 -7.38 2.33
C ASP A 59 7.24 -7.51 1.26
N ILE A 60 7.24 -6.67 0.20
CA ILE A 60 8.09 -6.85 -0.99
C ILE A 60 9.59 -6.88 -0.66
N SER A 61 10.04 -6.10 0.31
CA SER A 61 11.45 -6.09 0.73
C SER A 61 11.88 -7.47 1.26
N GLN A 62 11.05 -8.08 2.11
CA GLN A 62 11.28 -9.45 2.58
C GLN A 62 11.18 -10.43 1.41
N GLN A 63 10.15 -10.33 0.58
CA GLN A 63 9.94 -11.22 -0.56
C GLN A 63 11.13 -11.25 -1.53
N ILE A 64 11.74 -10.09 -1.82
CA ILE A 64 12.97 -9.98 -2.63
C ILE A 64 14.15 -10.63 -1.91
N ALA A 65 14.37 -10.29 -0.64
CA ALA A 65 15.48 -10.85 0.14
C ALA A 65 15.46 -12.39 0.17
N HIS A 66 14.27 -12.99 0.24
CA HIS A 66 14.08 -14.44 0.24
C HIS A 66 14.00 -15.09 -1.16
N THR A 67 14.13 -14.31 -2.25
CA THR A 67 14.01 -14.81 -3.63
C THR A 67 15.31 -14.55 -4.42
N PRO A 68 16.23 -15.52 -4.48
CA PRO A 68 17.55 -15.34 -5.11
C PRO A 68 17.52 -14.88 -6.57
N GLU A 69 16.46 -15.21 -7.33
CA GLU A 69 16.31 -14.78 -8.72
C GLU A 69 16.16 -13.26 -8.87
N LEU A 70 15.70 -12.56 -7.83
CA LEU A 70 15.55 -11.11 -7.83
C LEU A 70 16.78 -10.36 -7.31
N ASN A 71 17.76 -11.09 -6.75
CA ASN A 71 18.98 -10.53 -6.17
C ASN A 71 20.16 -10.47 -7.18
N LYS A 72 19.91 -10.79 -8.46
CA LYS A 72 20.93 -10.80 -9.51
C LYS A 72 21.02 -9.43 -10.18
N ALA A 73 22.24 -9.02 -10.54
CA ALA A 73 22.45 -7.80 -11.32
C ALA A 73 21.68 -7.86 -12.66
N GLY A 74 20.98 -6.77 -13.01
CA GLY A 74 20.23 -6.65 -14.27
C GLY A 74 18.77 -7.12 -14.21
N VAL A 75 18.25 -7.55 -13.06
CA VAL A 75 16.83 -7.91 -12.93
C VAL A 75 15.96 -6.67 -12.83
N LEU A 76 15.09 -6.46 -13.82
CA LEU A 76 14.10 -5.37 -13.85
C LEU A 76 12.73 -5.86 -13.36
N ALA A 77 12.47 -5.77 -12.06
CA ALA A 77 11.14 -6.03 -11.52
C ALA A 77 10.22 -4.84 -11.78
N ARG A 78 9.34 -4.95 -12.79
CA ARG A 78 8.31 -3.95 -13.07
C ARG A 78 6.99 -4.35 -12.42
N ASN A 79 6.37 -3.43 -11.69
CA ASN A 79 5.03 -3.62 -11.17
C ASN A 79 3.99 -3.56 -12.29
N ALA A 80 3.33 -4.67 -12.55
CA ALA A 80 2.09 -4.69 -13.32
C ALA A 80 0.92 -4.29 -12.40
N TYR A 81 0.85 -3.00 -12.04
CA TYR A 81 -0.25 -2.51 -11.20
C TYR A 81 -1.46 -2.15 -12.07
N ARG A 82 -2.43 -3.07 -12.18
CA ARG A 82 -3.81 -2.71 -12.54
C ARG A 82 -4.58 -2.60 -11.21
N ARG A 83 -5.06 -1.40 -10.86
CA ARG A 83 -5.86 -1.18 -9.64
C ARG A 83 -7.02 -2.18 -9.59
N HIS A 84 -6.91 -3.18 -8.73
CA HIS A 84 -8.02 -4.09 -8.41
C HIS A 84 -8.59 -3.88 -7.00
N TYR A 85 -8.18 -2.80 -6.31
CA TYR A 85 -8.78 -2.35 -5.06
C TYR A 85 -9.38 -0.95 -5.23
N SER A 86 -10.57 -0.87 -5.83
CA SER A 86 -11.45 0.28 -5.70
C SER A 86 -12.73 -0.12 -4.97
N HIS A 87 -12.58 -0.71 -3.78
CA HIS A 87 -13.61 -0.49 -2.77
C HIS A 87 -13.37 0.91 -2.20
N ARG A 88 -14.10 1.88 -2.77
CA ARG A 88 -14.57 3.11 -2.12
C ARG A 88 -13.52 3.84 -1.26
N GLN A 89 -12.66 4.66 -1.89
CA GLN A 89 -12.18 5.85 -1.18
C GLN A 89 -13.42 6.73 -0.96
N PRO A 90 -13.84 7.06 0.28
CA PRO A 90 -14.73 8.20 0.45
C PRO A 90 -13.93 9.42 -0.03
N ASP A 91 -14.55 10.21 -0.90
CA ASP A 91 -13.96 11.41 -1.48
C ASP A 91 -13.18 12.20 -0.43
N ARG A 92 -11.85 12.25 -0.54
CA ARG A 92 -11.07 13.26 0.18
C ARG A 92 -11.47 14.60 -0.42
N PRO A 93 -12.09 15.53 0.32
CA PRO A 93 -12.27 16.87 -0.19
C PRO A 93 -10.88 17.48 -0.40
N HIS A 94 -10.61 17.92 -1.63
CA HIS A 94 -9.42 18.71 -1.93
C HIS A 94 -9.43 19.94 -1.01
N HIS A 95 -8.43 20.05 -0.13
CA HIS A 95 -8.19 21.28 0.61
C HIS A 95 -7.94 22.39 -0.40
N ARG A 96 -8.93 23.27 -0.58
CA ARG A 96 -8.80 24.51 -1.33
C ARG A 96 -7.81 25.38 -0.56
N VAL A 97 -6.64 25.65 -1.15
CA VAL A 97 -5.68 26.64 -0.65
C VAL A 97 -6.43 27.98 -0.58
N ALA A 98 -6.51 28.57 0.60
CA ALA A 98 -7.14 29.88 0.79
C ALA A 98 -6.32 30.94 0.06
N GLU A 99 -6.95 31.68 -0.86
CA GLU A 99 -6.36 32.88 -1.44
C GLU A 99 -6.17 33.95 -0.36
N PRO A 100 -5.07 34.74 -0.39
CA PRO A 100 -4.86 35.80 0.57
C PRO A 100 -5.93 36.89 0.40
N ALA A 101 -6.63 37.19 1.49
CA ALA A 101 -7.70 38.19 1.52
C ALA A 101 -7.22 39.55 0.99
N GLY A 102 -7.89 40.04 -0.06
CA GLY A 102 -7.68 41.35 -0.63
C GLY A 102 -7.93 42.47 0.38
N ARG A 103 -6.98 43.40 0.41
CA ARG A 103 -7.07 44.86 0.70
C ARG A 103 -8.35 45.34 1.43
N LEU A 104 -8.17 45.73 2.70
CA LEU A 104 -9.17 46.47 3.50
C LEU A 104 -9.51 47.83 2.84
N PRO A 105 -10.80 48.21 2.71
CA PRO A 105 -11.18 49.57 2.31
C PRO A 105 -10.99 50.56 3.46
N THR A 106 -10.54 51.76 3.11
CA THR A 106 -10.26 52.90 3.99
C THR A 106 -11.52 53.38 4.71
N SER A 107 -11.43 53.49 6.04
CA SER A 107 -12.44 54.03 6.96
C SER A 107 -12.86 55.45 6.57
N GLY A 108 -14.15 55.65 6.29
CA GLY A 108 -14.81 56.95 6.24
C GLY A 108 -15.07 57.49 7.64
N LEU A 109 -14.63 58.73 7.89
CA LEU A 109 -14.89 59.54 9.08
C LEU A 109 -16.40 59.82 9.24
N VAL A 110 -16.94 59.57 10.44
CA VAL A 110 -18.22 60.15 10.90
C VAL A 110 -17.96 60.80 12.27
N HIS A 111 -18.17 62.11 12.33
CA HIS A 111 -18.07 62.93 13.55
C HIS A 111 -19.30 62.73 14.47
N PRO A 112 -19.16 62.92 15.80
CA PRO A 112 -20.26 62.82 16.75
C PRO A 112 -20.99 64.17 16.91
N GLY A 113 -22.32 64.13 16.99
CA GLY A 113 -23.16 65.27 17.37
C GLY A 113 -24.25 64.80 18.33
N GLY A 114 -24.04 65.03 19.62
CA GLY A 114 -25.05 64.91 20.66
C GLY A 114 -25.92 66.17 20.76
N SER A 115 -26.96 66.06 21.57
CA SER A 115 -27.90 67.12 22.00
C SER A 115 -27.24 68.36 22.58
#